data_AF-A0A2S6M6K5-F1
#
_entry.id   AF-A0A2S6M6K5-F1
#
_cell.length_a   1.000
_cell.length_b   1.000
_cell.length_c   1.000
_cell.angle_alpha   90.00
_cell.angle_beta   90.00
_cell.angle_gamma   90.00
#
_symmetry.space_group_name_H-M   'P 1'
#
loop_
_entity.id
_entity.type
_entity.pdbx_description
1 polymer ?
#
loop_
_entity_poly.entity_id
_entity_poly.type
_entity_poly.pdbx_seq_one_letter_code
_entity_poly.pdbx_strand_id
1 'polypeptide(L)'
;RTRNARLAAINSFFRYLEYRVPSCLDQSRRIRAIPMKKTDQALVGYLTRDELQALLDAPDASTVSGIRDRAMLHLAFAAGMRVSELVGLRLDQIDRQTMSSVHIMGKGRRE
;
A
#
# COMPACT_ATOMS: atom_id res chain seq x y z
N ARG A 1 -14.67 -5.61 5.58
CA ARG A 1 -13.84 -4.54 4.98
C ARG A 1 -14.62 -3.65 4.00
N THR A 2 -15.19 -4.18 2.91
CA THR A 2 -15.89 -3.40 1.86
C THR A 2 -17.03 -2.52 2.37
N ARG A 3 -17.81 -2.98 3.36
CA ARG A 3 -18.92 -2.21 3.94
C ARG A 3 -18.47 -0.92 4.62
N ASN A 4 -17.43 -0.98 5.44
CA ASN A 4 -16.90 0.21 6.12
C ASN A 4 -16.19 1.14 5.13
N ALA A 5 -15.58 0.60 4.06
CA ALA A 5 -15.03 1.43 2.98
C ALA A 5 -16.13 2.21 2.24
N ARG A 6 -17.26 1.57 1.93
CA ARG A 6 -18.44 2.25 1.36
C ARG A 6 -18.98 3.32 2.30
N LEU A 7 -19.11 3.01 3.59
CA LEU A 7 -19.54 3.98 4.60
C LEU A 7 -18.57 5.17 4.71
N ALA A 8 -17.26 4.95 4.62
CA ALA A 8 -16.27 6.02 4.60
C ALA A 8 -16.43 6.93 3.38
N ALA A 9 -16.70 6.37 2.19
CA ALA A 9 -17.00 7.15 0.99
C ALA A 9 -18.28 7.99 1.14
N ILE A 10 -19.35 7.38 1.68
CA ILE A 10 -20.61 8.07 2.00
C ILE A 10 -20.36 9.22 2.98
N ASN A 11 -19.64 8.97 4.07
CA ASN A 11 -19.31 10.00 5.06
C ASN A 11 -18.51 11.16 4.46
N SER A 12 -17.55 10.86 3.58
CA SER A 12 -16.77 11.88 2.87
C SER A 12 -17.67 12.76 1.99
N PHE A 13 -18.59 12.15 1.24
CA PHE A 13 -19.54 12.85 0.39
C PHE A 13 -20.52 13.73 1.17
N PHE A 14 -21.11 13.21 2.26
CA PHE A 14 -22.04 13.99 3.08
C PHE A 14 -21.33 15.09 3.87
N ARG A 15 -20.06 14.91 4.25
CA ARG A 15 -19.23 16.01 4.80
C ARG A 15 -19.04 17.13 3.76
N TYR A 16 -18.85 16.79 2.49
CA TYR A 16 -18.77 17.78 1.42
C TYR A 16 -20.11 18.51 1.21
N LEU A 17 -21.23 17.79 1.25
CA LEU A 17 -22.58 18.37 1.07
C LEU A 17 -22.99 19.33 2.17
N GLU A 18 -22.58 19.13 3.42
CA GLU A 18 -22.89 20.03 4.54
C GLU A 18 -22.54 21.50 4.26
N TYR A 19 -21.46 21.75 3.51
CA TYR A 19 -21.04 23.10 3.13
C TYR A 19 -21.71 23.64 1.86
N ARG A 20 -22.24 22.76 1.00
CA ARG A 20 -22.81 23.11 -0.31
C ARG A 20 -24.32 23.25 -0.29
N VAL A 21 -24.99 22.48 0.56
CA VAL A 21 -26.46 22.41 0.63
C VAL A 21 -26.89 22.44 2.10
N PRO A 22 -26.97 23.63 2.72
CA PRO A 22 -27.34 23.77 4.13
C PRO A 22 -28.73 23.19 4.47
N SER A 23 -29.64 23.13 3.49
CA SER A 23 -30.98 22.53 3.68
C SER A 23 -30.94 21.02 4.00
N CYS A 24 -29.87 20.32 3.62
CA CYS A 24 -29.70 18.88 3.87
C CYS A 24 -28.86 18.58 5.13
N LEU A 25 -28.56 19.58 5.95
CA LEU A 25 -27.59 19.46 7.04
C LEU A 25 -28.04 18.45 8.12
N ASP A 26 -29.33 18.46 8.49
CA ASP A 26 -29.87 17.50 9.45
C ASP A 26 -29.78 16.05 8.94
N GLN A 27 -30.17 15.83 7.68
CA GLN A 27 -30.05 14.51 7.02
C GLN A 27 -28.59 14.05 6.93
N SER A 28 -27.67 14.96 6.59
CA SER A 28 -26.24 14.66 6.47
C SER A 28 -25.64 14.23 7.81
N ARG A 29 -26.03 14.91 8.90
CA ARG A 29 -25.64 14.54 10.27
C ARG A 29 -26.15 13.16 10.65
N ARG A 30 -27.41 12.83 10.35
CA ARG A 30 -27.99 11.50 10.61
C ARG A 30 -27.25 10.39 9.87
N ILE A 31 -26.90 10.61 8.60
CA ILE A 31 -26.17 9.63 7.80
C ILE A 31 -24.75 9.42 8.34
N ARG A 32 -24.06 10.50 8.72
CA ARG A 32 -22.71 10.42 9.31
C ARG A 32 -22.69 9.79 10.70
N ALA A 33 -23.80 9.81 11.42
CA ALA A 33 -23.94 9.15 12.71
C ALA A 33 -24.06 7.61 12.59
N ILE A 34 -24.22 7.06 11.38
CA ILE A 34 -24.25 5.61 11.17
C ILE A 34 -22.90 5.02 11.61
N PRO A 35 -22.88 4.12 12.61
CA PRO A 35 -21.63 3.59 13.13
C PRO A 35 -20.97 2.64 12.12
N MET A 36 -19.64 2.66 12.10
CA MET A 36 -18.88 1.62 11.41
C MET A 36 -19.17 0.27 12.04
N LYS A 37 -19.27 -0.80 11.24
CA LYS A 37 -19.37 -2.13 11.83
C LYS A 37 -18.04 -2.49 12.48
N LYS A 38 -18.13 -2.90 13.74
CA LYS A 38 -17.04 -3.61 14.41
C LYS A 38 -16.75 -4.88 13.62
N THR A 39 -15.51 -5.01 13.19
CA THR A 39 -15.03 -6.16 12.45
C THR A 39 -13.70 -6.53 13.08
N ASP A 40 -13.47 -7.81 13.26
CA ASP A 40 -12.18 -8.28 13.72
C ASP A 40 -11.13 -7.93 12.68
N GLN A 41 -10.09 -7.23 13.14
CA GLN A 41 -8.93 -6.99 12.32
C GLN A 41 -8.05 -8.21 12.45
N ALA A 42 -8.06 -9.06 11.43
CA ALA A 42 -7.04 -10.09 11.30
C ALA A 42 -5.67 -9.40 11.35
N LEU A 43 -4.83 -9.83 12.29
CA LEU A 43 -3.42 -9.46 12.31
C LEU A 43 -2.83 -9.80 10.94
N VAL A 44 -2.13 -8.84 10.36
CA VAL A 44 -1.40 -9.09 9.12
C VAL A 44 -0.33 -10.12 9.45
N GLY A 45 -0.42 -11.31 8.85
CA GLY A 45 0.60 -12.32 8.98
C GLY A 45 1.94 -11.76 8.52
N TYR A 46 3.00 -12.08 9.26
CA TYR A 46 4.37 -11.78 8.89
C TYR A 46 5.07 -13.08 8.51
N LEU A 47 6.07 -13.00 7.65
CA LEU A 47 6.89 -14.15 7.29
C LEU A 47 7.95 -14.35 8.38
N THR A 48 8.12 -15.59 8.79
CA THR A 48 9.31 -16.01 9.55
C THR A 48 10.55 -15.93 8.68
N ARG A 49 11.73 -15.99 9.30
CA ARG A 49 13.01 -15.94 8.58
C ARG A 49 13.14 -17.05 7.53
N ASP A 50 12.66 -18.24 7.86
CA ASP A 50 12.76 -19.41 6.98
C ASP A 50 11.78 -19.30 5.81
N GLU A 51 10.55 -18.84 6.05
CA GLU A 51 9.57 -18.57 4.99
C GLU A 51 10.04 -17.46 4.05
N LEU A 52 10.67 -16.42 4.60
CA LEU A 52 11.28 -15.37 3.80
C LEU A 52 12.43 -15.91 2.94
N GLN A 53 13.32 -16.71 3.51
CA GLN A 53 14.43 -17.30 2.77
C GLN A 53 13.92 -18.19 1.64
N ALA A 54 12.93 -19.04 1.92
CA ALA A 54 12.28 -19.88 0.91
C ALA A 54 11.67 -19.03 -0.23
N LEU A 55 11.06 -17.88 0.08
CA LEU A 55 10.53 -16.97 -0.93
C LEU A 55 11.64 -16.34 -1.79
N LEU A 56 12.75 -15.94 -1.18
CA LEU A 56 13.90 -15.35 -1.89
C LEU A 56 14.65 -16.36 -2.78
N ASP A 57 14.61 -17.65 -2.43
CA ASP A 57 15.25 -18.72 -3.17
C ASP A 57 14.33 -19.43 -4.19
N ALA A 58 13.03 -19.13 -4.19
CA ALA A 58 12.07 -19.71 -5.12
C ALA A 58 12.34 -19.42 -6.62
N PRO A 59 12.83 -18.23 -7.04
CA PRO A 59 13.06 -17.95 -8.46
C PRO A 59 14.28 -18.69 -9.04
N ASP A 60 14.13 -19.23 -10.26
CA ASP A 60 15.19 -19.94 -10.96
C ASP A 60 16.29 -18.99 -11.49
N ALA A 61 17.44 -18.99 -10.80
CA ALA A 61 18.59 -18.16 -11.13
C ALA A 61 19.28 -18.53 -12.47
N SER A 62 18.91 -19.64 -13.11
CA SER A 62 19.42 -19.99 -14.45
C SER A 62 18.73 -19.21 -15.58
N THR A 63 17.59 -18.57 -15.28
CA THR A 63 16.81 -17.80 -16.26
C THR A 63 16.95 -16.29 -16.02
N VAL A 64 16.90 -15.50 -17.09
CA VAL A 64 16.90 -14.03 -16.99
C VAL A 64 15.71 -13.53 -16.17
N SER A 65 14.53 -14.16 -16.31
CA SER A 65 13.35 -13.79 -15.50
C SER A 65 13.57 -14.11 -14.02
N GLY A 66 14.11 -15.28 -13.68
CA GLY A 66 14.31 -15.64 -12.28
C GLY A 66 15.37 -14.80 -11.58
N ILE A 67 16.44 -14.40 -12.28
CA ILE A 67 17.41 -13.41 -11.75
C ILE A 67 16.70 -12.07 -11.44
N ARG A 68 15.88 -11.59 -12.36
CA ARG A 68 15.09 -10.35 -12.17
C ARG A 68 14.15 -10.48 -10.99
N ASP A 69 13.36 -11.55 -10.95
CA ASP A 69 12.32 -11.75 -9.94
C ASP A 69 12.94 -11.91 -8.55
N ARG A 70 14.09 -12.61 -8.45
CA ARG A 70 14.88 -12.67 -7.21
C ARG A 70 15.37 -11.30 -6.77
N ALA A 71 15.95 -10.50 -7.67
CA ALA A 71 16.40 -9.15 -7.35
C ALA A 71 15.24 -8.25 -6.89
N MET A 72 14.07 -8.37 -7.53
CA MET A 72 12.86 -7.65 -7.15
C MET A 72 12.37 -8.02 -5.75
N LEU A 73 12.36 -9.31 -5.40
CA LEU A 73 11.97 -9.77 -4.06
C LEU A 73 12.95 -9.29 -2.98
N HIS A 74 14.26 -9.36 -3.25
CA HIS A 74 15.28 -8.83 -2.35
C HIS A 74 15.11 -7.33 -2.11
N LEU A 75 14.86 -6.56 -3.17
CA LEU A 75 14.67 -5.12 -3.07
C LEU A 75 13.39 -4.75 -2.31
N ALA A 76 12.29 -5.45 -2.59
CA ALA A 76 11.03 -5.28 -1.88
C ALA A 76 11.18 -5.53 -0.38
N PHE A 77 11.93 -6.57 0.00
CA PHE A 77 12.19 -6.88 1.39
C PHE A 77 13.16 -5.89 2.06
N ALA A 78 14.32 -5.66 1.45
CA ALA A 78 15.38 -4.85 2.06
C ALA A 78 15.02 -3.36 2.21
N ALA A 79 14.28 -2.81 1.23
CA ALA A 79 13.85 -1.42 1.24
C ALA A 79 12.36 -1.23 1.65
N GLY A 80 11.65 -2.32 1.98
CA GLY A 80 10.24 -2.26 2.38
C GLY A 80 9.30 -1.71 1.31
N MET A 81 9.63 -1.92 0.03
CA MET A 81 8.92 -1.32 -1.10
C MET A 81 7.55 -1.95 -1.32
N ARG A 82 6.57 -1.13 -1.72
CA ARG A 82 5.31 -1.63 -2.25
C ARG A 82 5.51 -2.17 -3.66
N VAL A 83 4.66 -3.11 -4.08
CA VAL A 83 4.68 -3.67 -5.44
C VAL A 83 4.64 -2.57 -6.51
N SER A 84 3.80 -1.54 -6.33
CA SER A 84 3.71 -0.42 -7.28
C SER A 84 4.99 0.42 -7.38
N GLU A 85 5.71 0.57 -6.26
CA GLU A 85 6.98 1.30 -6.21
C GLU A 85 8.08 0.48 -6.88
N LEU A 86 8.08 -0.84 -6.66
CA LEU A 86 9.03 -1.78 -7.23
C LEU A 86 8.92 -1.88 -8.76
N VAL A 87 7.71 -2.03 -9.29
CA VAL A 87 7.50 -2.12 -10.76
C VAL A 87 7.70 -0.78 -11.46
N GLY A 88 7.59 0.34 -10.73
CA GLY A 88 7.81 1.69 -11.24
C GLY A 88 9.25 2.17 -11.14
N LEU A 89 10.14 1.39 -10.51
CA LEU A 89 11.52 1.79 -10.26
C LEU A 89 12.30 1.90 -11.58
N ARG A 90 13.00 3.02 -11.74
CA ARG A 90 13.85 3.30 -12.91
C ARG A 90 15.33 3.22 -12.52
N LEU A 91 16.18 2.87 -13.49
CA LEU A 91 17.62 2.69 -13.26
C LEU A 91 18.33 3.99 -12.85
N ASP A 92 17.80 5.15 -13.24
CA ASP A 92 18.31 6.47 -12.85
C ASP A 92 18.01 6.84 -11.38
N GLN A 93 17.17 6.06 -10.70
CA GLN A 93 16.84 6.22 -9.28
C GLN A 93 17.70 5.35 -8.37
N ILE A 94 18.63 4.58 -8.94
CA ILE A 94 19.55 3.70 -8.22
C ILE A 94 20.92 4.35 -8.21
N ASP A 95 21.34 4.86 -7.05
CA ASP A 95 22.71 5.34 -6.88
C ASP A 95 23.64 4.15 -6.60
N ARG A 96 24.71 4.05 -7.38
CA ARG A 96 25.71 2.97 -7.35
C ARG A 96 27.08 3.45 -6.90
N GLN A 97 27.24 4.73 -6.54
CA GLN A 97 28.56 5.36 -6.43
C GLN A 97 29.28 5.07 -5.11
N THR A 98 28.60 5.13 -3.95
CA THR A 98 29.29 5.02 -2.64
C THR A 98 28.52 4.19 -1.59
N MET A 99 27.20 4.31 -1.55
CA MET A 99 26.30 3.43 -0.80
C MET A 99 25.13 3.11 -1.71
N SER A 100 24.87 1.83 -1.96
CA SER A 100 23.75 1.39 -2.80
C SER A 100 22.44 1.92 -2.19
N SER A 101 21.88 2.97 -2.78
CA SER A 101 20.66 3.62 -2.29
C SER A 101 19.65 3.73 -3.42
N VAL A 102 18.37 3.65 -3.04
CA VAL A 102 17.25 3.66 -3.99
C VAL A 102 16.33 4.80 -3.61
N HIS A 103 16.13 5.74 -4.51
CA HIS A 103 15.19 6.84 -4.33
C HIS A 103 13.77 6.39 -4.66
N ILE A 104 12.93 6.28 -3.63
CA ILE A 104 11.55 5.78 -3.76
C ILE A 104 10.59 6.94 -3.59
N MET A 105 9.78 7.22 -4.60
CA MET A 105 8.65 8.13 -4.43
C MET A 105 7.43 7.39 -3.89
N GLY A 106 7.19 7.51 -2.59
CA GLY A 106 6.07 6.86 -1.92
C GLY A 106 4.71 7.53 -2.21
N LYS A 107 3.64 6.80 -1.88
CA LYS A 107 2.26 7.33 -1.93
C LYS A 107 2.15 8.59 -1.05
N GLY A 108 1.86 9.73 -1.70
CA GLY A 108 1.75 11.05 -1.05
C GLY A 108 2.83 12.06 -1.45
N ARG A 109 3.70 11.73 -2.42
CA ARG A 109 4.88 12.55 -2.80
C ARG A 109 5.77 12.84 -1.58
N ARG A 110 6.01 11.82 -0.78
CA ARG A 110 7.00 11.86 0.30
C ARG A 110 8.12 10.89 -0.05
N GLU A 111 9.34 11.41 0.10
CA GLU A 111 10.60 10.67 0.02
C GLU A 111 10.78 9.78 1.25
#